data_AF-A0A3P6SNS7-F1
#
_entry.id   AF-A0A3P6SNS7-F1
#
_cell.length_a   1.000
_cell.length_b   1.000
_cell.length_c   1.000
_cell.angle_alpha   90.00
_cell.angle_beta   90.00
_cell.angle_gamma   90.00
#
_symmetry.space_group_name_H-M   'P 1'
#
loop_
_entity.id
_entity.type
_entity.pdbx_description
1 polymer ?
#
loop_
_entity_poly.entity_id
_entity_poly.type
_entity_poly.pdbx_seq_one_letter_code
_entity_poly.pdbx_strand_id
1 'polypeptide(L)'
;MLQFIVLSDTNLAALIHCSHRFQIPSLQRELYQYLESELPSEDCKLKPETLADAIAEALNAHFSPKFIAHMYKKFGEHGLDKMQEALKNMPNTLAETILSEARKYTVSFFLEFVFDYRCRIFVDTKMSFSL
;
A
#
# COMPACT_ATOMS: atom_id res chain seq x y z
N MET A 1 18.91 -19.08 10.36
CA MET A 1 17.55 -18.67 9.94
C MET A 1 17.60 -18.65 8.43
N LEU A 2 17.00 -19.64 7.76
CA LEU A 2 17.08 -19.73 6.30
C LEU A 2 16.04 -18.76 5.73
N GLN A 3 16.50 -17.61 5.23
CA GLN A 3 15.70 -16.74 4.38
C GLN A 3 15.72 -17.40 2.99
N PHE A 4 14.66 -18.13 2.64
CA PHE A 4 14.62 -18.89 1.39
C PHE A 4 14.12 -18.06 0.21
N ILE A 5 13.53 -16.90 0.48
CA ILE A 5 12.90 -16.08 -0.55
C ILE A 5 13.67 -14.77 -0.70
N VAL A 6 14.30 -14.60 -1.86
CA VAL A 6 14.73 -13.28 -2.34
C VAL A 6 13.50 -12.61 -2.91
N LEU A 7 12.83 -11.79 -2.09
CA LEU A 7 11.74 -10.94 -2.56
C LEU A 7 12.32 -9.84 -3.43
N SER A 8 11.72 -9.68 -4.60
CA SER A 8 12.11 -8.66 -5.57
C SER A 8 10.87 -7.95 -6.09
N ASP A 9 11.08 -6.78 -6.67
CA ASP A 9 10.03 -5.91 -7.19
C ASP A 9 9.20 -6.54 -8.31
N THR A 10 9.44 -7.79 -8.71
CA THR A 10 8.72 -8.46 -9.80
C THR A 10 8.13 -9.81 -9.41
N ASN A 11 8.42 -10.33 -8.21
CA ASN A 11 8.01 -11.69 -7.85
C ASN A 11 6.94 -11.79 -6.76
N LEU A 12 6.59 -10.68 -6.10
CA LEU A 12 5.63 -10.70 -4.99
C LEU A 12 4.27 -11.28 -5.38
N ALA A 13 3.69 -10.83 -6.49
CA ALA A 13 2.41 -11.36 -7.00
C ALA A 13 2.48 -12.85 -7.30
N ALA A 14 3.54 -13.29 -7.98
CA ALA A 14 3.76 -14.70 -8.30
C ALA A 14 3.95 -15.57 -7.04
N LEU A 15 4.62 -15.05 -6.01
CA LEU A 15 4.81 -15.76 -4.76
C LEU A 15 3.50 -15.89 -3.98
N ILE A 16 2.68 -14.84 -3.93
CA ILE A 16 1.33 -14.89 -3.35
C ILE A 16 0.50 -15.95 -4.08
N HIS A 17 0.45 -15.88 -5.41
CA HIS A 17 -0.24 -16.85 -6.25
C HIS A 17 0.20 -18.30 -5.96
N CYS A 18 1.51 -18.56 -6.01
CA CYS A 18 2.08 -19.89 -5.79
C CYS A 18 1.84 -20.38 -4.36
N SER A 19 1.95 -19.51 -3.36
CA SER A 19 1.73 -19.87 -1.95
C SER A 19 0.33 -20.42 -1.73
N HIS A 20 -0.67 -19.78 -2.35
CA HIS A 20 -2.06 -20.19 -2.26
C HIS A 20 -2.34 -21.43 -3.12
N ARG A 21 -1.89 -21.41 -4.40
CA ARG A 21 -2.19 -22.46 -5.38
C ARG A 21 -1.61 -23.81 -4.99
N PHE A 22 -0.40 -23.82 -4.45
CA PHE A 22 0.34 -25.03 -4.09
C PHE A 22 0.33 -25.32 -2.58
N GLN A 23 -0.32 -24.46 -1.78
CA GLN A 23 -0.45 -24.61 -0.33
C GLN A 23 0.89 -24.84 0.37
N ILE A 24 1.91 -24.06 0.00
CA ILE A 24 3.28 -24.20 0.54
C ILE A 24 3.35 -23.45 1.88
N PRO A 25 3.35 -24.13 3.05
CA PRO A 25 3.14 -23.44 4.33
C PRO A 25 4.35 -22.61 4.77
N SER A 26 5.56 -23.03 4.40
CA SER A 26 6.79 -22.26 4.67
C SER A 26 6.78 -20.93 3.91
N LEU A 27 6.48 -20.96 2.62
CA LEU A 27 6.34 -19.78 1.77
C LEU A 27 5.26 -18.83 2.30
N GLN A 28 4.11 -19.37 2.71
CA GLN A 28 3.03 -18.55 3.27
C GLN A 28 3.47 -17.85 4.57
N ARG A 29 4.20 -18.53 5.44
CA ARG A 29 4.72 -17.94 6.68
C ARG A 29 5.71 -16.81 6.40
N GLU A 30 6.65 -17.02 5.47
CA GLU A 30 7.63 -16.00 5.09
C GLU A 30 6.96 -14.79 4.43
N LEU A 31 5.95 -15.00 3.59
CA LEU A 31 5.14 -13.91 3.02
C LEU A 31 4.44 -13.09 4.11
N TYR A 32 3.84 -13.74 5.11
CA TYR A 32 3.20 -13.02 6.21
C TYR A 32 4.20 -12.20 7.03
N GLN A 33 5.40 -12.76 7.29
CA GLN A 33 6.47 -12.03 7.97
C GLN A 33 6.91 -10.81 7.17
N TYR A 34 7.11 -10.96 5.86
CA TYR A 34 7.46 -9.86 4.96
C TYR A 34 6.39 -8.77 4.95
N LEU A 35 5.11 -9.13 4.80
CA LEU A 35 4.00 -8.17 4.75
C LEU A 35 3.82 -7.40 6.07
N GLU A 36 4.17 -8.00 7.21
CA GLU A 36 4.09 -7.34 8.53
C GLU A 36 5.31 -6.49 8.89
N SER A 37 6.51 -6.88 8.44
CA SER A 37 7.76 -6.27 8.90
C SER A 37 8.50 -5.47 7.83
N GLU A 38 8.71 -6.06 6.65
CA GLU A 38 9.53 -5.50 5.60
C GLU A 38 8.74 -4.58 4.66
N LEU A 39 7.51 -4.96 4.29
CA LEU A 39 6.66 -4.16 3.41
C LEU A 39 6.37 -2.75 3.96
N PRO A 40 6.06 -2.57 5.27
CA PRO A 40 5.84 -1.25 5.83
C PRO A 40 7.11 -0.40 5.94
N SER A 41 8.31 -0.97 5.75
CA SER A 41 9.57 -0.23 5.83
C SER A 41 9.67 0.83 4.73
N GLU A 42 10.30 1.95 5.03
CA GLU A 42 10.60 3.02 4.06
C GLU A 42 11.61 2.56 3.00
N ASP A 43 12.46 1.59 3.33
CA ASP A 43 13.44 1.00 2.42
C ASP A 43 12.79 0.14 1.34
N CYS A 44 11.56 -0.32 1.57
CA CYS A 44 10.82 -1.15 0.62
C CYS A 44 10.20 -0.29 -0.48
N LYS A 45 10.88 -0.18 -1.63
CA LYS A 45 10.46 0.62 -2.80
C LYS A 45 9.89 -0.25 -3.92
N LEU A 46 8.75 -0.89 -3.65
CA LEU A 46 8.04 -1.63 -4.69
C LEU A 46 7.45 -0.67 -5.73
N LYS A 47 7.37 -1.14 -6.98
CA LYS A 47 6.70 -0.41 -8.04
C LYS A 47 5.17 -0.45 -7.84
N PRO A 48 4.44 0.62 -8.19
CA PRO A 48 2.98 0.65 -8.13
C PRO A 48 2.33 -0.52 -8.88
N GLU A 49 2.86 -0.87 -10.05
CA GLU A 49 2.33 -1.96 -10.88
C GLU A 49 2.45 -3.31 -10.17
N THR A 50 3.61 -3.58 -9.57
CA THR A 50 3.85 -4.81 -8.80
C THR A 50 2.92 -4.88 -7.58
N LEU A 51 2.71 -3.77 -6.89
CA LEU A 51 1.79 -3.71 -5.76
C LEU A 51 0.35 -3.97 -6.19
N ALA A 52 -0.09 -3.38 -7.30
CA ALA A 52 -1.40 -3.63 -7.87
C ALA A 52 -1.61 -5.12 -8.17
N ASP A 53 -0.68 -5.74 -8.91
CA ASP A 53 -0.74 -7.17 -9.24
C ASP A 53 -0.73 -8.04 -7.98
N ALA A 54 0.09 -7.69 -6.99
CA ALA A 54 0.17 -8.43 -5.74
C ALA A 54 -1.12 -8.31 -4.92
N ILE A 55 -1.77 -7.14 -4.90
CA ILE A 55 -3.07 -6.95 -4.23
C ILE A 55 -4.14 -7.80 -4.92
N ALA A 56 -4.17 -7.82 -6.26
CA ALA A 56 -5.11 -8.63 -7.02
C ALA A 56 -4.96 -10.12 -6.70
N GLU A 57 -3.73 -10.63 -6.70
CA GLU A 57 -3.45 -12.01 -6.32
C GLU A 57 -3.80 -12.30 -4.86
N ALA A 58 -3.56 -11.36 -3.94
CA ALA A 58 -3.92 -11.52 -2.53
C ALA A 58 -5.44 -11.59 -2.31
N LEU A 59 -6.21 -10.78 -3.06
CA LEU A 59 -7.68 -10.83 -3.06
C LEU A 59 -8.18 -12.16 -3.61
N ASN A 60 -7.64 -12.63 -4.73
CA ASN A 60 -7.98 -13.92 -5.33
C ASN A 60 -7.62 -15.11 -4.41
N ALA A 61 -6.50 -14.99 -3.69
CA ALA A 61 -6.02 -15.99 -2.76
C ALA A 61 -6.70 -15.94 -1.38
N HIS A 62 -7.70 -15.06 -1.19
CA HIS A 62 -8.41 -14.85 0.08
C HIS A 62 -7.47 -14.63 1.27
N PHE A 63 -6.40 -13.86 1.08
CA PHE A 63 -5.53 -13.46 2.18
C PHE A 63 -6.32 -12.68 3.23
N SER A 64 -5.86 -12.75 4.49
CA SER A 64 -6.54 -12.05 5.58
C SER A 64 -6.56 -10.53 5.31
N PRO A 65 -7.69 -9.84 5.54
CA PRO A 65 -7.83 -8.41 5.28
C PRO A 65 -6.76 -7.54 5.95
N LYS A 66 -6.24 -7.97 7.11
CA LYS A 66 -5.13 -7.29 7.81
C LYS A 66 -3.90 -7.14 6.92
N PHE A 67 -3.54 -8.17 6.17
CA PHE A 67 -2.34 -8.16 5.33
C PHE A 67 -2.56 -7.38 4.04
N ILE A 68 -3.75 -7.49 3.46
CA ILE A 68 -4.13 -6.70 2.28
C ILE A 68 -4.12 -5.20 2.64
N ALA A 69 -4.51 -4.82 3.86
CA ALA A 69 -4.43 -3.43 4.33
C ALA A 69 -2.99 -2.88 4.34
N HIS A 70 -1.97 -3.68 4.66
CA HIS A 70 -0.58 -3.25 4.57
C HIS A 70 -0.19 -2.95 3.11
N MET A 71 -0.67 -3.75 2.16
CA MET A 71 -0.44 -3.54 0.73
C MET A 71 -1.17 -2.30 0.21
N TYR A 72 -2.42 -2.08 0.63
CA TYR A 72 -3.16 -0.86 0.31
C TYR A 72 -2.50 0.40 0.84
N LYS A 73 -1.98 0.34 2.08
CA LYS A 73 -1.23 1.46 2.66
C LYS A 73 0.00 1.78 1.82
N LYS A 74 0.80 0.76 1.48
CA LYS A 74 2.02 0.92 0.68
C LYS A 74 1.71 1.44 -0.73
N PHE A 75 0.64 0.95 -1.35
CA PHE A 75 0.18 1.42 -2.65
C PHE A 75 -0.28 2.89 -2.60
N GLY A 76 -0.96 3.28 -1.52
CA GLY A 76 -1.41 4.65 -1.28
C GLY A 76 -0.28 5.68 -1.17
N GLU A 77 0.93 5.28 -0.76
CA GLU A 77 2.11 6.16 -0.66
C GLU A 77 2.57 6.70 -2.02
N HIS A 78 2.23 6.03 -3.13
CA HIS A 78 2.64 6.45 -4.47
C HIS A 78 1.82 7.62 -5.05
N GLY A 79 0.70 7.98 -4.41
CA GLY A 79 -0.20 9.03 -4.86
C GLY A 79 -1.19 8.59 -5.94
N LEU A 80 -2.26 9.36 -6.10
CA LEU A 80 -3.43 9.00 -6.90
C LEU A 80 -3.10 8.74 -8.38
N ASP A 81 -2.28 9.60 -8.99
CA ASP A 81 -1.97 9.51 -10.42
C ASP A 81 -1.22 8.21 -10.76
N LYS A 82 -0.23 7.84 -9.94
CA LYS A 82 0.54 6.60 -10.13
C LYS A 82 -0.29 5.36 -9.87
N MET A 83 -1.19 5.41 -8.89
CA MET A 83 -2.12 4.29 -8.64
C MET A 83 -3.07 4.07 -9.81
N GLN A 84 -3.63 5.13 -10.39
CA GLN A 84 -4.50 5.04 -11.55
C GLN A 84 -3.77 4.49 -12.78
N GLU A 85 -2.55 4.97 -13.02
CA GLU A 85 -1.71 4.48 -14.11
C GLU A 85 -1.36 3.00 -13.95
N ALA A 86 -1.05 2.56 -12.73
CA ALA A 86 -0.76 1.16 -12.43
C ALA A 86 -1.96 0.23 -12.68
N LEU A 87 -3.18 0.73 -12.49
CA LEU A 87 -4.40 -0.04 -12.60
C LEU A 87 -5.05 0.04 -13.99
N LYS A 88 -4.49 0.80 -14.93
CA LYS A 88 -5.07 1.01 -16.28
C LYS A 88 -5.28 -0.28 -17.08
N ASN A 89 -4.50 -1.32 -16.79
CA ASN A 89 -4.54 -2.60 -17.49
C ASN A 89 -5.37 -3.67 -16.74
N MET A 90 -5.91 -3.34 -15.56
CA MET A 90 -6.73 -4.28 -14.77
C MET A 90 -8.20 -4.24 -15.17
N PRO A 91 -8.96 -5.32 -14.87
CA PRO A 91 -10.41 -5.29 -14.99
C PRO A 91 -11.02 -4.14 -14.17
N ASN A 92 -11.91 -3.35 -14.77
CA ASN A 92 -12.47 -2.13 -14.16
C ASN A 92 -13.03 -2.36 -12.75
N THR A 93 -13.76 -3.46 -12.52
CA THR A 93 -14.35 -3.79 -11.21
C THR A 93 -13.30 -3.99 -10.12
N LEU A 94 -12.19 -4.64 -10.47
CA LEU A 94 -11.07 -4.88 -9.56
C LEU A 94 -10.27 -3.59 -9.34
N ALA A 95 -9.99 -2.84 -10.40
CA ALA A 95 -9.31 -1.55 -10.32
C ALA A 95 -10.07 -0.55 -9.44
N GLU A 96 -11.38 -0.44 -9.59
CA GLU A 96 -12.23 0.41 -8.74
C GLU A 96 -12.20 -0.01 -7.27
N THR A 97 -12.23 -1.32 -7.01
CA THR A 97 -12.15 -1.86 -5.65
C THR A 97 -10.81 -1.50 -5.02
N ILE A 98 -9.70 -1.77 -5.72
CA ILE A 98 -8.34 -1.48 -5.23
C ILE A 98 -8.16 0.03 -5.01
N LEU A 99 -8.61 0.87 -5.94
CA LEU A 99 -8.54 2.33 -5.79
C LEU A 99 -9.36 2.83 -4.61
N SER A 100 -10.59 2.35 -4.43
CA SER A 100 -11.45 2.83 -3.34
C SER A 100 -10.89 2.49 -1.95
N GLU A 101 -10.26 1.33 -1.80
CA GLU A 101 -9.59 0.93 -0.57
C GLU A 101 -8.25 1.65 -0.36
N ALA A 102 -7.40 1.72 -1.39
CA ALA A 102 -6.09 2.38 -1.30
C ALA A 102 -6.20 3.90 -1.05
N ARG A 103 -7.24 4.55 -1.59
CA ARG A 103 -7.52 5.98 -1.38
C ARG A 103 -7.66 6.38 0.08
N LYS A 104 -8.14 5.46 0.93
CA LYS A 104 -8.25 5.69 2.38
C LYS A 104 -6.90 5.98 3.02
N TYR A 105 -5.81 5.53 2.39
CA TYR A 105 -4.44 5.67 2.89
C TYR A 105 -3.64 6.77 2.17
N THR A 106 -4.13 7.30 1.05
CA THR A 106 -3.49 8.42 0.32
C THR A 106 -3.50 9.73 1.13
N VAL A 107 -4.43 9.86 2.10
CA VAL A 107 -4.66 11.09 2.87
C VAL A 107 -3.60 11.31 3.98
N SER A 108 -2.79 10.31 4.32
CA SER A 108 -1.73 10.50 5.32
C SER A 108 -0.62 11.44 4.86
N PHE A 109 -0.35 11.54 3.55
CA PHE A 109 0.70 12.46 3.05
C PHE A 109 0.20 13.92 2.96
N PHE A 110 -1.10 14.14 2.75
CA PHE A 110 -1.66 15.49 2.67
C PHE A 110 -1.97 16.10 4.05
N LEU A 111 -2.29 15.30 5.07
CA LEU A 111 -2.57 15.85 6.39
C LEU A 111 -1.30 16.18 7.19
N GLU A 112 -0.17 15.49 7.01
CA GLU A 112 1.10 15.94 7.61
C GLU A 112 1.54 17.29 7.04
N PHE A 113 1.46 17.48 5.71
CA PHE A 113 1.79 18.78 5.11
C PHE A 113 0.75 19.88 5.40
N VAL A 114 -0.56 19.58 5.41
CA VAL A 114 -1.57 20.60 5.72
C VAL A 114 -1.59 20.96 7.20
N PHE A 115 -1.32 20.04 8.14
CA PHE A 115 -1.15 20.40 9.56
C PHE A 115 0.17 21.15 9.80
N ASP A 116 1.27 20.81 9.13
CA ASP A 116 2.54 21.53 9.27
C ASP A 116 2.45 22.97 8.74
N TYR A 117 1.74 23.19 7.62
CA TYR A 117 1.54 24.55 7.08
C TYR A 117 0.37 25.33 7.72
N ARG A 118 -0.66 24.69 8.30
CA ARG A 118 -1.72 25.40 9.04
C ARG A 118 -1.38 25.69 10.50
N CYS A 119 -0.43 24.99 11.12
CA CYS A 119 0.00 25.31 12.49
C CYS A 119 0.96 26.52 12.58
N ARG A 120 1.51 27.02 11.47
CA ARG A 120 2.32 28.26 11.47
C ARG A 120 1.55 29.55 11.16
N ILE A 121 0.30 29.48 10.72
CA ILE A 121 -0.49 30.69 10.37
C ILE A 121 -1.55 31.03 11.45
N PHE A 122 -1.69 30.21 12.50
CA PHE A 122 -2.69 30.44 13.55
C PHE A 122 -2.14 31.00 14.87
N VAL A 123 -1.00 31.70 14.84
CA VAL A 123 -0.53 32.56 15.93
C VAL A 123 0.09 33.84 15.37
N ASP A 124 -0.62 34.61 14.54
CA ASP A 124 -0.25 36.04 14.36
C ASP A 124 -1.34 36.99 13.81
N THR A 125 -2.62 36.60 13.82
CA THR A 125 -3.70 37.54 13.45
C THR A 125 -4.92 37.45 14.36
N LYS A 126 -4.71 37.74 15.64
CA LYS A 126 -5.74 38.35 16.50
C LYS A 126 -5.14 39.49 17.31
N MET A 127 -4.70 40.53 16.60
CA MET A 127 -4.71 41.89 17.12
C MET A 127 -5.82 42.66 16.38
N SER A 128 -6.51 43.53 17.12
CA SER A 128 -7.53 44.50 16.69
C SER A 128 -8.86 43.96 16.16
N PHE A 129 -9.82 43.76 17.10
CA PHE A 129 -11.13 44.38 16.92
C PHE A 129 -11.05 45.76 17.62
N SER A 130 -11.28 46.83 16.87
CA SER A 130 -11.50 48.16 17.39
C SER A 130 -12.57 48.83 16.55
N LEU A 131 -13.78 48.92 17.12
CA LEU A 131 -14.65 50.10 17.21
C LEU A 131 -15.85 49.75 18.09
#